data_AF-J9FWA2-F1
#
_entry.id   AF-J9FWA2-F1
#
_cell.length_a   1.000
_cell.length_b   1.000
_cell.length_c   1.000
_cell.angle_alpha   90.00
_cell.angle_beta   90.00
_cell.angle_gamma   90.00
#
_symmetry.space_group_name_H-M   'P 1'
#
loop_
_entity.id
_entity.type
_entity.pdbx_description
1 polymer ?
#
loop_
_entity_poly.entity_id
_entity_poly.type
_entity_poly.pdbx_seq_one_letter_code
_entity_poly.pdbx_strand_id
1 'polypeptide(L)'
;MSPTILMNALQLGLVFAVLSIGEYITVNIMDSPDLTVDGSFVSGAAVCAMMTLAGMPNLGLLCSMLIGALCGCVTVFFTNKNRK
;
A
#
# COMPACT_ATOMS: atom_id res chain seq x y z
N MET A 1 16.90 -26.47 4.85
CA MET A 1 16.07 -25.32 4.41
C MET A 1 16.09 -25.29 2.89
N SER A 2 14.94 -25.32 2.22
CA SER A 2 14.92 -25.38 0.76
C SER A 2 15.45 -24.07 0.16
N PRO A 3 16.22 -24.12 -0.94
CA PRO A 3 16.72 -22.92 -1.62
C PRO A 3 15.60 -21.99 -2.13
N THR A 4 14.37 -22.50 -2.23
CA THR A 4 13.18 -21.73 -2.61
C THR A 4 12.79 -20.66 -1.58
N ILE A 5 13.01 -20.90 -0.29
CA ILE A 5 12.67 -19.93 0.76
C ILE A 5 13.58 -18.70 0.65
N LEU A 6 14.88 -18.93 0.41
CA LEU A 6 15.85 -17.85 0.22
C LEU A 6 15.50 -16.99 -1.00
N MET A 7 15.12 -17.63 -2.11
CA MET A 7 14.73 -16.92 -3.33
C MET A 7 13.45 -16.08 -3.12
N ASN A 8 12.42 -16.64 -2.47
CA ASN A 8 11.20 -15.91 -2.15
C ASN A 8 11.44 -14.73 -1.20
N ALA A 9 12.29 -14.92 -0.18
CA ALA A 9 12.63 -13.86 0.76
C ALA A 9 13.37 -12.71 0.07
N LEU A 10 14.32 -13.02 -0.82
CA LEU A 10 15.02 -12.00 -1.62
C LEU A 10 14.05 -11.25 -2.56
N GLN A 11 13.15 -11.96 -3.22
CA GLN A 11 12.16 -11.34 -4.11
C GLN A 11 11.23 -10.37 -3.36
N LEU A 12 10.65 -10.80 -2.25
CA LEU A 12 9.82 -9.93 -1.40
C LEU A 12 10.64 -8.75 -0.85
N GLY A 13 11.85 -9.00 -0.37
CA GLY A 13 12.75 -7.96 0.15
C GLY A 13 13.07 -6.88 -0.88
N LEU A 14 13.34 -7.26 -2.14
CA LEU A 14 13.58 -6.31 -3.23
C LEU A 14 12.34 -5.46 -3.56
N VAL A 15 11.15 -6.05 -3.52
CA VAL A 15 9.88 -5.31 -3.75
C VAL A 15 9.63 -4.31 -2.62
N PHE A 16 9.78 -4.74 -1.36
CA PHE A 16 9.59 -3.86 -0.20
C PHE A 16 10.69 -2.79 -0.06
N ALA A 17 11.89 -3.03 -0.58
CA ALA A 17 12.96 -2.02 -0.60
C ALA A 17 12.56 -0.79 -1.45
N VAL A 18 11.97 -1.01 -2.64
CA VAL A 18 11.49 0.09 -3.49
C VAL A 18 10.33 0.84 -2.83
N LEU A 19 9.42 0.11 -2.17
CA LEU A 19 8.32 0.70 -1.42
C LEU A 19 8.83 1.62 -0.28
N SER A 20 9.80 1.14 0.51
CA SER A 20 10.38 1.91 1.61
C SER A 20 11.13 3.17 1.16
N ILE A 21 11.77 3.14 -0.02
CA ILE A 21 12.40 4.34 -0.60
C ILE A 21 11.35 5.43 -0.87
N GLY A 22 10.16 5.07 -1.35
CA GLY A 22 9.07 6.03 -1.58
C GLY A 22 8.55 6.67 -0.29
N GLU A 23 8.40 5.88 0.78
CA GLU A 23 8.05 6.37 2.11
C GLU A 23 9.12 7.31 2.66
N TYR A 24 10.40 6.91 2.57
CA TYR A 24 11.53 7.72 3.02
C TYR A 24 11.56 9.10 2.36
N ILE A 25 11.36 9.17 1.03
CA ILE A 25 11.32 10.45 0.31
C ILE A 25 10.23 11.37 0.89
N THR A 26 9.06 10.83 1.22
CA THR A 26 7.92 11.59 1.76
C THR A 26 8.23 12.17 3.14
N VAL A 27 8.85 11.37 4.02
CA VAL A 27 9.26 11.79 5.36
C VAL A 27 10.37 12.86 5.32
N ASN A 28 11.20 12.89 4.27
CA ASN A 28 12.22 13.94 4.11
C ASN A 28 11.64 15.27 3.60
N ILE A 29 10.52 15.24 2.87
CA ILE A 29 9.91 16.44 2.28
C ILE A 29 8.84 17.04 3.21
N MET A 30 8.17 16.20 3.98
CA MET A 30 7.06 16.60 4.86
C MET A 30 7.47 16.41 6.32
N ASP A 31 7.34 17.46 7.15
CA ASP A 31 7.62 17.41 8.61
C ASP A 31 6.70 16.47 9.41
N SER A 32 5.87 15.67 8.74
CA SER A 32 4.95 14.71 9.35
C SER A 32 5.22 13.32 8.78
N PRO A 33 5.40 12.28 9.63
CA PRO A 33 5.55 10.91 9.16
C PRO A 33 4.23 10.44 8.53
N ASP A 34 4.20 10.35 7.19
CA ASP A 34 3.02 9.90 6.45
C ASP A 34 3.07 8.38 6.21
N LEU A 35 2.42 7.62 7.09
CA LEU A 35 2.25 6.16 6.99
C LEU A 35 1.08 5.75 6.07
N THR A 36 0.51 6.68 5.29
CA THR A 36 -0.62 6.39 4.39
C THR A 36 -0.26 5.38 3.30
N VAL A 37 1.00 5.35 2.87
CA VAL A 37 1.48 4.41 1.83
C VAL A 37 1.34 2.97 2.31
N ASP A 38 1.75 2.68 3.55
CA ASP A 38 1.62 1.36 4.16
C ASP A 38 0.14 0.94 4.31
N GLY A 39 -0.70 1.84 4.82
CA GLY A 39 -2.14 1.57 4.99
C GLY A 39 -2.89 1.38 3.66
N SER A 40 -2.56 2.16 2.64
CA SER A 40 -3.21 2.12 1.32
C SER A 40 -2.82 0.85 0.54
N PHE A 41 -1.57 0.39 0.69
CA PHE A 41 -1.10 -0.85 0.07
C PHE A 41 -1.81 -2.08 0.66
N VAL A 42 -1.91 -2.16 2.00
CA VAL A 42 -2.56 -3.29 2.68
C VAL A 42 -4.06 -3.32 2.40
N SER A 43 -4.74 -2.17 2.41
CA SER A 43 -6.17 -2.11 2.11
C SER A 43 -6.49 -2.49 0.65
N GLY A 44 -5.68 -2.05 -0.30
CA GLY A 44 -5.79 -2.49 -1.71
C GLY A 44 -5.61 -4.00 -1.87
N ALA A 45 -4.59 -4.58 -1.22
CA ALA A 45 -4.35 -6.02 -1.23
C ALA A 45 -5.52 -6.80 -0.60
N ALA A 46 -6.07 -6.31 0.52
CA ALA A 46 -7.22 -6.92 1.18
C ALA A 46 -8.47 -6.93 0.29
N VAL A 47 -8.77 -5.83 -0.39
CA VAL A 47 -9.91 -5.77 -1.34
C VAL A 47 -9.69 -6.73 -2.51
N CYS A 48 -8.49 -6.73 -3.09
CA CYS A 48 -8.17 -7.62 -4.20
C CYS A 48 -8.33 -9.09 -3.79
N ALA A 49 -7.84 -9.46 -2.59
CA ALA A 49 -8.00 -10.80 -2.04
C ALA A 49 -9.48 -11.17 -1.83
N MET A 50 -10.27 -10.28 -1.23
CA MET A 50 -11.70 -10.51 -0.99
C MET A 50 -12.49 -10.68 -2.31
N MET A 51 -12.21 -9.87 -3.32
CA MET A 51 -12.86 -9.97 -4.64
C MET A 51 -12.41 -11.21 -5.42
N THR A 52 -11.15 -11.64 -5.24
CA THR A 52 -10.66 -12.89 -5.82
C THR A 52 -11.36 -14.10 -5.18
N LEU A 53 -11.55 -14.09 -3.86
CA LEU A 53 -12.33 -15.11 -3.16
C LEU A 53 -13.81 -15.13 -3.59
N ALA A 54 -14.36 -13.98 -3.95
CA ALA A 54 -15.72 -13.86 -4.51
C ALA A 54 -15.84 -14.32 -5.99
N GLY A 55 -14.74 -14.77 -6.62
CA GLY A 55 -14.73 -15.29 -7.98
C GLY A 55 -14.64 -14.23 -9.08
N MET A 56 -14.37 -12.97 -8.73
CA MET A 56 -14.26 -11.84 -9.68
C MET A 56 -12.88 -11.18 -9.63
N PRO A 57 -11.79 -11.88 -9.99
CA PRO A 57 -10.42 -11.39 -9.84
C PRO A 57 -10.15 -10.13 -10.68
N ASN A 58 -10.71 -10.05 -11.89
CA ASN A 58 -10.50 -8.92 -12.81
C ASN A 58 -11.11 -7.62 -12.27
N LEU A 59 -12.27 -7.71 -11.61
CA LEU A 59 -12.91 -6.55 -10.99
C LEU A 59 -12.22 -6.17 -9.68
N GLY A 60 -11.65 -7.16 -8.97
CA GLY A 60 -10.86 -6.94 -7.76
C GLY A 60 -9.70 -5.96 -7.96
N LEU A 61 -9.04 -6.03 -9.11
CA LEU A 61 -7.92 -5.15 -9.48
C LEU A 61 -8.34 -3.69 -9.65
N LEU A 62 -9.49 -3.46 -10.30
CA LEU A 62 -10.07 -2.12 -10.46
C LEU A 62 -10.56 -1.58 -9.11
N CYS A 63 -11.25 -2.39 -8.32
CA CYS A 63 -11.74 -2.00 -7.01
C CYS A 63 -10.59 -1.68 -6.04
N SER A 64 -9.51 -2.48 -6.02
CA SER A 64 -8.35 -2.21 -5.15
C SER A 64 -7.69 -0.88 -5.47
N MET A 65 -7.64 -0.50 -6.75
CA MET A 65 -7.08 0.79 -7.17
C MET A 65 -7.95 1.97 -6.69
N LEU A 66 -9.28 1.82 -6.77
CA LEU A 66 -10.21 2.83 -6.28
C LEU A 66 -10.13 3.01 -4.76
N ILE A 67 -10.01 1.92 -4.00
CA ILE A 67 -9.85 1.99 -2.55
C ILE A 67 -8.52 2.63 -2.15
N GLY A 68 -7.42 2.31 -2.84
CA GLY A 68 -6.15 3.00 -2.62
C GLY A 68 -6.26 4.52 -2.82
N ALA A 69 -6.92 4.95 -3.89
CA ALA A 69 -7.17 6.38 -4.15
C ALA A 69 -8.05 7.03 -3.07
N LEU A 70 -9.12 6.33 -2.63
CA LEU A 70 -10.00 6.79 -1.56
C LEU A 70 -9.25 6.95 -0.23
N CYS A 71 -8.37 6.02 0.12
CA CYS A 71 -7.52 6.14 1.31
C CYS A 71 -6.68 7.42 1.27
N GLY A 72 -6.04 7.73 0.13
CA GLY A 72 -5.29 8.97 -0.04
C GLY A 72 -6.16 10.23 0.11
N CYS A 73 -7.37 10.24 -0.45
CA CYS A 73 -8.32 11.34 -0.26
C CYS A 73 -8.70 11.53 1.23
N VAL A 74 -8.90 10.44 1.96
CA VAL A 74 -9.23 10.47 3.38
C VAL A 74 -8.08 11.04 4.20
N THR A 75 -6.83 10.64 3.93
CA THR A 75 -5.65 11.21 4.61
C THR A 75 -5.56 12.71 4.40
N VAL A 76 -5.66 13.19 3.14
CA VAL A 76 -5.59 14.62 2.84
C VAL A 76 -6.70 15.40 3.55
N PHE A 77 -7.90 14.82 3.65
CA PHE A 77 -9.01 15.43 4.39
C PHE A 77 -8.66 15.60 5.88
N PHE A 78 -8.10 14.58 6.53
CA PHE A 78 -7.69 14.65 7.94
C PHE A 78 -6.52 15.62 8.16
N THR A 79 -5.51 15.59 7.29
CA THR A 79 -4.36 16.50 7.36
C THR A 79 -4.79 17.96 7.22
N ASN A 80 -5.74 18.26 6.34
CA ASN A 80 -6.27 19.62 6.18
C ASN A 80 -7.17 20.05 7.35
N LYS A 81 -7.86 19.11 8.03
CA LYS A 81 -8.69 19.41 9.19
C LYS A 81 -7.86 19.74 10.43
N ASN A 82 -6.77 19.01 10.67
CA ASN A 82 -5.90 19.20 11.83
C ASN A 82 -4.93 20.39 11.71
N ARG A 83 -4.88 21.06 10.55
CA ARG A 83 -4.13 22.31 10.34
C ARG A 83 -4.96 23.59 10.59
N LYS A 84 -6.06 23.50 11.35
CA LYS A 84 -6.75 24.65 11.94
C LYS A 84 -6.42 24.78 13.42
#